data_AF-A0A3P2A6F4-F1
#
_entry.id   AF-A0A3P2A6F4-F1
#
_cell.length_a   1.000
_cell.length_b   1.000
_cell.length_c   1.000
_cell.angle_alpha   90.00
_cell.angle_beta   90.00
_cell.angle_gamma   90.00
#
_symmetry.space_group_name_H-M   'P 1'
#
loop_
_entity.id
_entity.type
_entity.pdbx_description
1 polymer ?
#
loop_
_entity_poly.entity_id
_entity_poly.type
_entity_poly.pdbx_seq_one_letter_code
_entity_poly.pdbx_strand_id
1 'polypeptide(L)'
;MDRGYDNNKMFLKLDDLNQHYVIRLKSNRKLFYHNKWTAATELCNRRKGKVKTTVFYKGKERKAYLSHVKVQITASEKDIFLVLVYGITEHPMMLATNIDIKSKDDVIQVARTYFSRWKIEEYFRCKKQMFRFENFRVRKL
;
A
#
# COMPACT_ATOMS: atom_id res chain seq x y z
N MET A 1 2.60 -0.39 4.92
CA MET A 1 2.56 -1.82 5.28
C MET A 1 2.13 -2.65 4.07
N ASP A 2 2.58 -3.90 3.94
CA ASP A 2 2.27 -4.76 2.78
C ASP A 2 1.01 -5.62 3.00
N ARG A 3 0.62 -6.43 2.02
CA ARG A 3 -0.62 -7.22 1.95
C ARG A 3 -0.94 -8.11 3.17
N GLY A 4 0.07 -8.46 3.98
CA GLY A 4 -0.14 -9.20 5.23
C GLY A 4 -0.95 -8.43 6.29
N TYR A 5 -0.96 -7.10 6.19
CA TYR A 5 -1.67 -6.20 7.10
C TYR A 5 -3.08 -5.83 6.61
N ASP A 6 -3.52 -6.37 5.46
CA ASP A 6 -4.87 -6.21 4.94
C ASP A 6 -5.86 -7.09 5.73
N ASN A 7 -6.14 -6.68 6.97
CA ASN A 7 -7.02 -7.36 7.91
C ASN A 7 -7.89 -6.33 8.65
N ASN A 8 -9.18 -6.63 8.81
CA ASN A 8 -10.14 -5.76 9.49
C ASN A 8 -9.70 -5.36 10.90
N LYS A 9 -9.16 -6.32 11.68
CA LYS A 9 -8.65 -6.03 13.03
C LYS A 9 -7.54 -4.97 13.01
N MET A 10 -6.70 -4.97 11.98
CA MET A 10 -5.60 -4.03 11.85
C MET A 10 -6.12 -2.61 11.56
N PHE A 11 -7.07 -2.49 10.64
CA PHE A 11 -7.69 -1.20 10.33
C PHE A 11 -8.40 -0.61 11.55
N LEU A 12 -9.20 -1.42 12.26
CA LEU A 12 -9.85 -1.00 13.50
C LEU A 12 -8.85 -0.52 14.55
N LYS A 13 -7.73 -1.23 14.73
CA LYS A 13 -6.73 -0.83 15.72
C LYS A 13 -5.99 0.45 15.33
N LEU A 14 -5.69 0.65 14.06
CA LEU A 14 -5.08 1.89 13.57
C LEU A 14 -6.03 3.09 13.72
N ASP A 15 -7.32 2.85 13.49
CA ASP A 15 -8.35 3.87 13.67
C ASP A 15 -8.55 4.22 15.16
N ASP A 16 -8.54 3.23 16.06
CA ASP A 16 -8.59 3.41 17.52
C ASP A 16 -7.39 4.24 18.03
N LEU A 17 -6.21 4.01 17.45
CA LEU A 17 -4.99 4.75 17.79
C LEU A 17 -4.86 6.11 17.04
N ASN A 18 -5.84 6.49 16.23
CA ASN A 18 -5.82 7.67 15.35
C ASN A 18 -4.52 7.80 14.52
N GLN A 19 -4.00 6.67 14.03
CA GLN A 19 -2.74 6.64 13.28
C GLN A 19 -2.99 6.77 11.78
N HIS A 20 -2.16 7.56 11.11
CA HIS A 20 -2.12 7.59 9.64
C HIS A 20 -1.44 6.35 9.09
N TYR A 21 -2.00 5.78 8.02
CA TYR A 21 -1.47 4.57 7.42
C TYR A 21 -1.49 4.58 5.90
N VAL A 22 -0.60 3.78 5.31
CA VAL A 22 -0.62 3.39 3.90
C VAL A 22 -0.43 1.88 3.84
N ILE A 23 -1.49 1.14 3.48
CA ILE A 23 -1.53 -0.32 3.48
C ILE A 23 -1.83 -0.82 2.08
N ARG A 24 -1.00 -1.75 1.56
CA ARG A 24 -1.30 -2.40 0.29
C ARG A 24 -2.40 -3.45 0.47
N LEU A 25 -3.46 -3.32 -0.31
CA LEU A 25 -4.58 -4.24 -0.30
C LEU A 25 -4.34 -5.47 -1.18
N LYS A 26 -5.02 -6.56 -0.84
CA LYS A 26 -5.19 -7.73 -1.72
C LYS A 26 -6.22 -7.42 -2.81
N SER A 27 -6.08 -8.08 -3.95
CA SER A 27 -6.96 -7.90 -5.11
C SER A 27 -8.42 -8.25 -4.84
N ASN A 28 -8.66 -9.23 -3.98
CA ASN A 28 -10.00 -9.71 -3.62
C ASN A 28 -10.68 -8.89 -2.51
N ARG A 29 -10.02 -7.84 -1.98
CA ARG A 29 -10.60 -6.98 -0.93
C ARG A 29 -11.87 -6.32 -1.47
N LYS A 30 -12.99 -6.52 -0.76
CA LYS A 30 -14.24 -5.81 -1.04
C LYS A 30 -14.19 -4.44 -0.37
N LEU A 31 -14.54 -3.41 -1.13
CA LEU A 31 -14.59 -2.02 -0.71
C LEU A 31 -15.98 -1.48 -1.03
N PHE A 32 -16.50 -0.63 -0.17
CA PHE A 32 -17.80 -0.03 -0.40
C PHE A 32 -17.61 1.26 -1.20
N TYR A 33 -18.26 1.32 -2.37
CA TYR A 33 -18.12 2.40 -3.33
C TYR A 33 -19.47 2.67 -3.99
N HIS A 34 -19.95 3.92 -3.93
CA HIS A 34 -21.27 4.33 -4.41
C HIS A 34 -22.40 3.34 -4.06
N ASN A 35 -22.60 3.10 -2.76
CA ASN A 35 -23.64 2.21 -2.24
C ASN A 35 -23.56 0.74 -2.69
N LYS A 36 -22.40 0.31 -3.22
CA LYS A 36 -22.19 -1.07 -3.66
C LYS A 36 -20.85 -1.63 -3.17
N TRP A 37 -20.88 -2.87 -2.70
CA TRP A 37 -19.67 -3.66 -2.45
C TRP A 37 -19.01 -4.03 -3.78
N THR A 38 -17.82 -3.48 -4.00
CA THR A 38 -17.05 -3.66 -5.24
C THR A 38 -15.67 -4.20 -4.89
N ALA A 39 -15.14 -5.13 -5.69
CA ALA A 39 -13.78 -5.62 -5.49
C ALA A 39 -12.75 -4.53 -5.86
N ALA A 40 -11.63 -4.48 -5.14
CA ALA A 40 -10.57 -3.52 -5.41
C ALA A 40 -10.01 -3.64 -6.85
N THR A 41 -9.95 -4.84 -7.41
CA THR A 41 -9.59 -5.09 -8.81
C THR A 41 -10.55 -4.46 -9.81
N GLU A 42 -11.86 -4.51 -9.54
CA GLU A 42 -12.86 -3.94 -10.42
C GLU A 42 -12.77 -2.41 -10.44
N LEU A 43 -12.56 -1.79 -9.26
CA LEU A 43 -12.28 -0.35 -9.16
C LEU A 43 -11.00 0.03 -9.90
N CYS A 44 -9.99 -0.83 -9.85
CA CYS A 44 -8.73 -0.66 -10.55
C CYS A 44 -8.89 -0.70 -12.07
N ASN A 45 -9.67 -1.65 -12.59
CA ASN A 45 -9.90 -1.83 -14.03
C ASN A 45 -10.73 -0.68 -14.64
N ARG A 46 -11.65 -0.11 -13.86
CA ARG A 46 -12.49 1.01 -14.28
C ARG A 46 -11.71 2.34 -14.39
N ARG A 47 -10.55 2.45 -13.76
CA ARG A 47 -9.78 3.71 -13.68
C ARG A 47 -8.46 3.61 -14.42
N LYS A 48 -8.03 4.73 -14.98
CA LYS A 48 -6.70 4.90 -15.60
C LYS A 48 -5.85 5.85 -14.74
N GLY A 49 -4.55 5.63 -14.72
CA GLY A 49 -3.61 6.50 -14.00
C GLY A 49 -3.55 7.89 -14.65
N LYS A 50 -4.06 8.92 -13.98
CA LYS A 50 -4.11 10.30 -14.46
C LYS A 50 -2.85 11.10 -14.11
N VAL A 51 -2.21 10.78 -12.97
CA VAL A 51 -1.03 11.48 -12.47
C VAL A 51 0.21 10.69 -12.86
N LYS A 52 1.19 11.32 -13.49
CA LYS A 52 2.47 10.69 -13.86
C LYS A 52 3.53 11.04 -12.83
N THR A 53 4.32 10.08 -12.40
CA THR A 53 5.45 10.33 -11.49
C THR A 53 6.55 9.29 -11.68
N THR A 54 7.73 9.54 -11.12
CA THR A 54 8.83 8.58 -11.07
C THR A 54 8.98 8.07 -9.65
N VAL A 55 9.07 6.75 -9.50
CA VAL A 55 9.27 6.08 -8.21
C VAL A 55 10.49 5.16 -8.28
N PHE A 56 11.20 5.05 -7.16
CA PHE A 56 12.32 4.13 -7.04
C PHE A 56 11.81 2.76 -6.64
N TYR A 57 12.06 1.75 -7.47
CA TYR A 57 11.60 0.38 -7.25
C TYR A 57 12.67 -0.62 -7.67
N LYS A 58 13.10 -1.48 -6.73
CA LYS A 58 14.14 -2.50 -6.94
C LYS A 58 15.43 -1.93 -7.56
N GLY A 59 15.97 -0.85 -6.97
CA GLY A 59 17.24 -0.27 -7.42
C GLY A 59 17.18 0.56 -8.70
N LYS A 60 16.00 0.72 -9.31
CA LYS A 60 15.83 1.48 -10.57
C LYS A 60 14.68 2.46 -10.46
N GLU A 61 14.83 3.61 -11.11
CA GLU A 61 13.73 4.53 -11.34
C GLU A 61 12.76 3.95 -12.36
N ARG A 62 11.47 4.03 -12.06
CA ARG A 62 10.39 3.58 -12.96
C ARG A 62 9.30 4.63 -13.01
N LYS A 63 8.73 4.82 -14.20
CA LYS A 63 7.58 5.69 -14.42
C LYS A 63 6.33 5.00 -13.87
N ALA A 64 5.68 5.61 -12.89
CA ALA A 64 4.41 5.20 -12.34
C ALA A 64 3.29 6.11 -12.84
N TYR A 65 2.11 5.54 -13.03
CA TYR A 65 0.87 6.29 -13.22
C TYR A 65 -0.01 6.07 -12.00
N LEU A 66 -0.55 7.14 -11.45
CA LEU A 66 -1.34 7.12 -10.22
C LEU A 66 -2.77 7.59 -10.49
N SER A 67 -3.71 6.94 -9.82
CA SER A 67 -5.07 7.46 -9.64
C SER A 67 -5.51 7.23 -8.21
N HIS A 68 -6.59 7.88 -7.80
CA HIS A 68 -7.16 7.69 -6.47
C HIS A 68 -8.68 7.67 -6.55
N VAL A 69 -9.31 7.08 -5.54
CA VAL A 69 -10.75 7.02 -5.38
C VAL A 69 -11.10 6.96 -3.90
N LYS A 70 -12.10 7.73 -3.49
CA LYS A 70 -12.64 7.66 -2.14
C LYS A 70 -13.57 6.45 -2.02
N VAL A 71 -13.32 5.60 -1.03
CA VAL A 71 -14.02 4.33 -0.78
C VAL A 71 -14.17 4.13 0.72
N GLN A 72 -15.08 3.26 1.13
CA GLN A 72 -15.21 2.85 2.53
C GLN A 72 -14.68 1.45 2.73
N ILE A 73 -14.04 1.24 3.88
CA ILE A 73 -13.53 -0.08 4.25
C ILE A 73 -14.55 -0.82 5.12
N THR A 74 -14.69 -2.13 4.91
CA THR A 74 -15.66 -2.95 5.65
C THR A 74 -15.47 -2.94 7.16
N ALA A 75 -14.23 -2.73 7.61
CA ALA A 75 -13.89 -2.90 9.02
C ALA A 75 -14.38 -1.75 9.89
N SER A 76 -14.16 -0.50 9.45
CA SER A 76 -14.42 0.69 10.26
C SER A 76 -15.52 1.57 9.70
N GLU A 77 -16.07 1.24 8.52
CA GLU A 77 -17.07 2.04 7.78
C GLU A 77 -16.61 3.49 7.50
N LYS A 78 -15.33 3.78 7.78
CA LYS A 78 -14.73 5.07 7.54
C LYS A 78 -14.39 5.24 6.07
N ASP A 79 -14.57 6.46 5.62
CA ASP A 79 -14.10 6.92 4.34
C ASP A 79 -12.56 6.92 4.32
N ILE A 80 -12.00 6.25 3.32
CA ILE A 80 -10.56 6.19 3.07
C ILE A 80 -10.29 6.44 1.59
N PHE A 81 -9.04 6.74 1.26
CA PHE A 81 -8.59 6.84 -0.12
C PHE A 81 -7.91 5.54 -0.57
N LEU A 82 -8.36 5.04 -1.72
CA LEU A 82 -7.70 3.98 -2.46
C LEU A 82 -6.85 4.61 -3.56
N VAL A 83 -5.53 4.56 -3.41
CA VAL A 83 -4.55 4.98 -4.41
C VAL A 83 -4.15 3.77 -5.27
N LEU A 84 -4.26 3.92 -6.58
CA LEU A 84 -3.98 2.91 -7.58
C LEU A 84 -2.69 3.28 -8.31
N VAL A 85 -1.73 2.36 -8.31
CA VAL A 85 -0.39 2.55 -8.89
C VAL A 85 -0.20 1.60 -10.07
N TYR A 86 -0.02 2.14 -11.27
CA TYR A 86 0.15 1.42 -12.53
C TYR A 86 1.58 1.58 -13.07
N GLY A 87 2.04 0.64 -13.91
CA GLY A 87 3.30 0.74 -14.66
C GLY A 87 4.55 0.27 -13.92
N ILE A 88 4.43 -0.18 -12.67
CA ILE A 88 5.57 -0.66 -11.87
C ILE A 88 5.68 -2.19 -11.88
N THR A 89 4.54 -2.86 -11.70
CA THR A 89 4.38 -4.31 -11.72
C THR A 89 3.34 -4.69 -12.77
N GLU A 90 3.28 -5.98 -13.13
CA GLU A 90 2.31 -6.52 -14.09
C GLU A 90 0.86 -6.16 -13.70
N HIS A 91 0.50 -6.38 -12.44
CA HIS A 91 -0.77 -5.93 -11.90
C HIS A 91 -0.62 -4.61 -11.14
N PRO A 92 -1.59 -3.69 -11.25
CA PRO A 92 -1.55 -2.45 -10.49
C PRO A 92 -1.55 -2.70 -8.97
N MET A 93 -0.86 -1.84 -8.22
CA MET A 93 -0.90 -1.88 -6.76
C MET A 93 -2.04 -1.02 -6.23
N MET A 94 -2.74 -1.54 -5.24
CA MET A 94 -3.85 -0.90 -4.55
C MET A 94 -3.40 -0.54 -3.15
N LEU A 95 -3.36 0.75 -2.83
CA LEU A 95 -2.91 1.28 -1.55
C LEU A 95 -4.10 1.96 -0.86
N ALA A 96 -4.49 1.46 0.31
CA ALA A 96 -5.46 2.11 1.18
C ALA A 96 -4.75 3.09 2.12
N THR A 97 -5.31 4.29 2.25
CA THR A 97 -4.83 5.30 3.19
C THR A 97 -5.98 6.09 3.79
N ASN A 98 -5.86 6.44 5.07
CA ASN A 98 -6.71 7.40 5.75
C ASN A 98 -6.11 8.83 5.76
N ILE A 99 -5.00 9.04 5.04
CA ILE A 99 -4.43 10.37 4.81
C ILE A 99 -5.34 11.09 3.80
N ASP A 100 -5.68 12.34 4.09
CA ASP A 100 -6.51 13.14 3.21
C ASP A 100 -5.75 13.50 1.92
N ILE A 101 -6.45 13.45 0.79
CA ILE A 101 -5.86 13.70 -0.53
C ILE A 101 -6.61 14.87 -1.17
N LYS A 102 -5.95 16.04 -1.21
CA LYS A 102 -6.51 17.27 -1.77
C LYS A 102 -5.88 17.63 -3.12
N SER A 103 -4.64 17.20 -3.33
CA SER A 103 -3.82 17.56 -4.48
C SER A 103 -3.21 16.35 -5.20
N LYS A 104 -2.61 16.60 -6.37
CA LYS A 104 -1.85 15.56 -7.09
C LYS A 104 -0.57 15.17 -6.32
N ASP A 105 0.05 16.12 -5.64
CA ASP A 105 1.27 15.89 -4.85
C ASP A 105 1.01 14.96 -3.67
N ASP A 106 -0.16 15.05 -3.03
CA ASP A 106 -0.54 14.16 -1.93
C ASP A 106 -0.60 12.69 -2.41
N VAL A 107 -1.16 12.46 -3.61
CA VAL A 107 -1.20 11.11 -4.22
C VAL A 107 0.21 10.58 -4.48
N ILE A 108 1.10 11.45 -4.98
CA ILE A 108 2.51 11.11 -5.22
C ILE A 108 3.22 10.81 -3.90
N GLN A 109 2.96 11.57 -2.85
CA GLN A 109 3.54 11.38 -1.53
C GLN A 109 3.09 10.04 -0.94
N VAL A 110 1.80 9.70 -0.99
CA VAL A 110 1.29 8.39 -0.53
C VAL A 110 1.99 7.24 -1.25
N ALA A 111 2.14 7.34 -2.58
CA ALA A 111 2.86 6.35 -3.36
C ALA A 111 4.33 6.26 -2.93
N ARG A 112 5.04 7.38 -2.80
CA ARG A 112 6.45 7.44 -2.37
C ARG A 112 6.65 6.87 -0.96
N THR A 113 5.75 7.18 -0.03
CA THR A 113 5.72 6.63 1.33
C THR A 113 5.56 5.11 1.31
N TYR A 114 4.76 4.57 0.40
CA TYR A 114 4.69 3.12 0.23
C TYR A 114 5.97 2.54 -0.39
N PHE A 115 6.58 3.21 -1.37
CA PHE A 115 7.79 2.72 -2.03
C PHE A 115 9.03 2.80 -1.13
N SER A 116 9.12 3.75 -0.21
CA SER A 116 10.23 3.83 0.76
C SER A 116 10.33 2.58 1.64
N ARG A 117 9.22 1.85 1.83
CA ARG A 117 9.19 0.53 2.47
C ARG A 117 10.15 -0.48 1.82
N TRP A 118 10.38 -0.42 0.51
CA TRP A 118 11.35 -1.31 -0.16
C TRP A 118 12.79 -1.07 0.32
N LYS A 119 13.13 0.15 0.73
CA LYS A 119 14.43 0.44 1.34
C LYS A 119 14.60 -0.31 2.66
N ILE A 120 13.52 -0.48 3.42
CA ILE A 120 13.51 -1.25 4.67
C ILE A 120 13.77 -2.74 4.40
N GLU A 121 13.18 -3.33 3.36
CA GLU A 121 13.47 -4.72 2.98
C GLU A 121 14.93 -4.91 2.57
N GLU A 122 15.48 -3.96 1.81
CA GLU A 122 16.89 -3.97 1.40
C GLU A 122 17.83 -3.89 2.61
N TYR A 123 17.49 -3.03 3.58
CA TYR A 123 18.21 -2.94 4.85
C TYR A 123 18.19 -4.26 5.64
N PHE A 124 17.02 -4.89 5.78
CA PHE A 124 16.92 -6.18 6.46
C PHE A 124 17.70 -7.28 5.72
N ARG A 125 17.66 -7.30 4.38
CA ARG A 125 18.44 -8.25 3.57
C ARG A 125 19.95 -8.08 3.81
N CYS A 126 20.43 -6.84 3.76
CA CYS A 126 21.82 -6.50 4.02
C CYS A 126 22.26 -6.96 5.43
N LYS A 127 21.47 -6.63 6.46
CA LYS A 127 21.76 -7.08 7.83
C LYS A 127 21.83 -8.59 7.97
N LYS A 128 20.88 -9.33 7.41
CA LYS A 128 20.89 -10.80 7.50
C LYS A 128 22.13 -11.41 6.86
N GLN A 129 22.58 -10.87 5.73
CA GLN A 129 23.76 -11.33 5.03
C GLN A 129 25.06 -10.93 5.76
N MET A 130 25.18 -9.67 6.18
CA MET A 130 26.38 -9.17 6.87
C MET A 130 26.60 -9.85 8.23
N PHE A 131 25.54 -9.97 9.04
CA PHE A 131 25.63 -10.55 10.38
C PHE A 131 25.39 -12.08 10.38
N ARG A 132 25.20 -12.69 9.21
CA ARG A 132 24.92 -14.13 9.03
C ARG A 132 23.81 -14.64 9.96
N PHE A 133 22.80 -13.81 10.25
CA PHE A 133 21.73 -14.17 11.18
C PHE A 133 20.96 -15.43 10.76
N GLU A 134 20.94 -15.74 9.47
CA GLU A 134 20.32 -16.97 8.95
C GLU A 134 21.13 -18.23 9.26
N ASN A 135 22.41 -18.10 9.60
CA ASN A 135 23.29 -19.20 9.96
C ASN A 135 23.48 -19.35 11.48
N PHE A 136 22.86 -18.49 12.28
CA PHE A 136 22.99 -18.53 13.73
C PHE A 136 22.12 -19.66 14.30
N ARG A 137 22.74 -20.71 14.86
CA ARG A 137 22.03 -21.79 15.55
C ARG A 137 22.15 -21.60 17.06
N VAL A 138 21.04 -21.27 17.72
CA VAL A 138 20.98 -21.19 19.19
C VAL A 138 20.70 -22.58 19.74
N ARG A 139 21.60 -23.13 20.56
CA ARG A 139 21.28 -24.30 21.40
C ARG A 139 20.48 -23.80 22.60
N LYS A 140 19.30 -24.39 22.85
CA LYS A 140 18.60 -24.23 24.12
C LYS A 140 19.45 -24.92 25.20
N LEU A 141 19.72 -24.20 26.29
CA LEU A 141 20.18 -24.77 27.56
C LEU A 141 19.02 -25.48 28.25
#